data_AF-A0A519T3K1-F1
#
_entry.id   AF-A0A519T3K1-F1
#
_cell.length_a   1.000
_cell.length_b   1.000
_cell.length_c   1.000
_cell.angle_alpha   90.00
_cell.angle_beta   90.00
_cell.angle_gamma   90.00
#
_symmetry.space_group_name_H-M   'P 1'
#
loop_
_entity.id
_entity.type
_entity.pdbx_description
1 polymer ?
#
loop_
_entity_poly.entity_id
_entity_poly.type
_entity_poly.pdbx_seq_one_letter_code
_entity_poly.pdbx_strand_id
1 'polypeptide(L)'
;YQFRTYPRGSAAGHPDEIVANVWNWDPQWKVAWFENGVRQGEMRQQLGLDPLAVKLQAGDQLPAKHKWVDPTLTDHLFFATPSANAKEIRIEVTDRFGQVYSDTVTV
;
A
#
# COMPACT_ATOMS: atom_id res chain seq x y z
N TYR A 1 -1.20 -7.04 -12.33
CA TYR A 1 -1.22 -6.65 -10.90
C TYR A 1 -1.75 -5.22 -10.83
N GLN A 2 -2.83 -4.97 -10.08
CA GLN A 2 -3.42 -3.64 -9.94
C GLN A 2 -2.97 -2.91 -8.67
N PHE A 3 -2.41 -3.64 -7.71
CA PHE A 3 -1.83 -3.06 -6.52
C PHE A 3 -0.77 -3.98 -5.94
N ARG A 4 0.00 -3.47 -4.99
CA ARG A 4 0.89 -4.24 -4.14
C ARG A 4 0.65 -3.91 -2.68
N THR A 5 0.59 -4.95 -1.87
CA THR A 5 0.57 -4.86 -0.41
C THR A 5 1.98 -4.88 0.16
N TYR A 6 2.21 -4.07 1.18
CA TYR A 6 3.43 -4.06 1.97
C TYR A 6 3.11 -4.34 3.44
N PRO A 7 3.93 -5.16 4.12
CA PRO A 7 3.72 -5.51 5.52
C PRO A 7 3.91 -4.30 6.45
N ARG A 8 3.50 -4.49 7.71
CA ARG A 8 3.64 -3.50 8.78
C ARG A 8 5.05 -2.91 8.83
N GLY A 9 5.14 -1.59 8.89
CA GLY A 9 6.42 -0.89 9.04
C GLY A 9 7.22 -0.68 7.76
N SER A 10 6.66 -1.03 6.59
CA SER A 10 7.31 -0.79 5.31
C SER A 10 7.40 0.70 4.94
N ALA A 11 6.46 1.51 5.42
CA ALA A 11 6.49 2.96 5.28
C ALA A 11 7.08 3.59 6.55
N ALA A 12 8.21 4.29 6.44
CA ALA A 12 8.93 4.83 7.59
C ALA A 12 8.10 5.79 8.47
N GLY A 13 7.17 6.55 7.88
CA GLY A 13 6.27 7.44 8.61
C GLY A 13 5.06 6.74 9.27
N HIS A 14 4.86 5.45 9.00
CA HIS A 14 3.70 4.68 9.44
C HIS A 14 4.12 3.29 9.93
N PRO A 15 4.91 3.21 11.03
CA PRO A 15 5.55 1.97 11.48
C PRO A 15 4.56 0.87 11.88
N ASP A 16 3.37 1.25 12.33
CA ASP A 16 2.34 0.32 12.79
C ASP A 16 1.29 -0.04 11.72
N GLU A 17 1.43 0.52 10.52
CA GLU A 17 0.47 0.35 9.44
C GLU A 17 1.01 -0.55 8.34
N ILE A 18 0.09 -1.28 7.72
CA ILE A 18 0.30 -1.86 6.40
C ILE A 18 -0.03 -0.81 5.33
N VAL A 19 0.55 -0.96 4.14
CA VAL A 19 0.28 -0.05 3.03
C VAL A 19 0.01 -0.82 1.74
N ALA A 20 -1.00 -0.39 0.99
CA ALA A 20 -1.26 -0.82 -0.37
C ALA A 20 -0.96 0.31 -1.35
N ASN A 21 -0.15 0.03 -2.37
CA ASN A 21 0.07 0.91 -3.51
C ASN A 21 -0.83 0.45 -4.66
N VAL A 22 -1.84 1.25 -5.02
CA VAL A 22 -2.88 0.91 -6.00
C VAL A 22 -2.68 1.68 -7.30
N TRP A 23 -2.20 1.02 -8.35
CA TRP A 23 -1.96 1.67 -9.63
C TRP A 23 -3.25 1.92 -10.40
N ASN A 24 -3.25 2.97 -11.23
CA ASN A 24 -4.41 3.39 -12.02
C ASN A 24 -5.66 3.71 -11.18
N TRP A 25 -5.46 4.03 -9.90
CA TRP A 25 -6.52 4.42 -9.00
C TRP A 25 -7.23 5.69 -9.50
N ASP A 26 -8.54 5.75 -9.28
CA ASP A 26 -9.33 6.96 -9.40
C ASP A 26 -10.32 7.08 -8.22
N PRO A 27 -10.87 8.28 -7.96
CA PRO A 27 -11.72 8.54 -6.79
C PRO A 27 -12.99 7.69 -6.67
N GLN A 28 -13.41 6.99 -7.73
CA GLN A 28 -14.57 6.09 -7.67
C GLN A 28 -14.20 4.69 -7.18
N TRP A 29 -12.91 4.36 -7.09
CA TRP A 29 -12.43 3.06 -6.62
C TRP A 29 -12.50 2.98 -5.10
N LYS A 30 -12.74 1.78 -4.59
CA LYS A 30 -12.80 1.50 -3.15
C LYS A 30 -11.68 0.56 -2.76
N VAL A 31 -10.99 0.88 -1.68
CA VAL A 31 -9.94 0.02 -1.11
C VAL A 31 -10.41 -0.40 0.27
N ALA A 32 -10.88 -1.64 0.38
CA ALA A 32 -11.35 -2.20 1.64
C ALA A 32 -10.32 -3.19 2.20
N TRP A 33 -10.33 -3.37 3.52
CA TRP A 33 -9.48 -4.35 4.17
C TRP A 33 -10.24 -5.19 5.17
N PHE A 34 -9.73 -6.40 5.38
CA PHE A 34 -10.27 -7.42 6.24
C PHE A 34 -9.17 -7.89 7.15
N GLU A 35 -9.49 -8.05 8.42
CA GLU A 35 -8.61 -8.64 9.42
C GLU A 35 -9.21 -9.97 9.85
N ASN A 36 -8.44 -11.05 9.71
CA ASN A 36 -8.85 -12.41 10.08
C ASN A 36 -10.24 -12.77 9.48
N GLY A 37 -10.50 -12.38 8.23
CA GLY A 37 -11.77 -12.60 7.53
C GLY A 37 -12.88 -11.58 7.83
N VAL A 38 -12.71 -10.68 8.80
CA VAL A 38 -13.71 -9.67 9.19
C VAL A 38 -13.43 -8.34 8.52
N ARG A 39 -14.41 -7.78 7.79
CA ARG A 39 -14.27 -6.48 7.12
C ARG A 39 -14.11 -5.36 8.14
N GLN A 40 -13.00 -4.62 8.05
CA GLN A 40 -12.68 -3.51 8.95
C GLN A 40 -13.09 -2.14 8.40
N GLY A 41 -13.34 -2.05 7.09
CA GLY A 41 -13.77 -0.81 6.44
C GLY A 41 -12.90 -0.46 5.24
N GLU A 42 -12.92 0.81 4.85
CA GLU A 42 -12.04 1.33 3.81
C GLU A 42 -10.67 1.72 4.40
N MET A 43 -9.62 1.52 3.61
CA MET A 43 -8.28 1.97 3.95
C MET A 43 -8.16 3.48 3.76
N ARG A 44 -7.32 4.12 4.56
CA ARG A 44 -7.08 5.57 4.52
C ARG A 44 -6.13 5.92 3.39
N GLN A 45 -6.59 6.70 2.41
CA GLN A 45 -5.73 7.24 1.37
C GLN A 45 -4.81 8.33 1.92
N GLN A 46 -3.54 8.33 1.55
CA GLN A 46 -2.61 9.41 1.89
C GLN A 46 -1.55 9.61 0.81
N LEU A 47 -1.13 10.87 0.61
CA LEU A 47 0.07 11.20 -0.14
C LEU A 47 1.32 10.63 0.57
N GLY A 48 2.19 9.95 -0.17
CA GLY A 48 3.43 9.43 0.40
C GLY A 48 4.40 8.91 -0.67
N LEU A 49 5.52 8.36 -0.22
CA LEU A 49 6.49 7.70 -1.10
C LEU A 49 6.23 6.19 -1.09
N ASP A 50 6.20 5.58 -2.27
CA ASP A 50 6.08 4.12 -2.40
C ASP A 50 7.25 3.42 -1.69
N PRO A 51 7.00 2.46 -0.77
CA PRO A 51 8.07 1.77 -0.04
C PRO A 51 9.11 1.10 -0.94
N LEU A 52 8.71 0.52 -2.07
CA LEU A 52 9.69 -0.05 -3.00
C LEU A 52 10.51 1.04 -3.69
N ALA A 53 9.88 2.11 -4.16
CA ALA A 53 10.59 3.25 -4.75
C ALA A 53 11.65 3.79 -3.78
N VAL A 54 11.28 4.02 -2.51
CA VAL A 54 12.23 4.42 -1.46
C VAL A 54 13.39 3.43 -1.36
N LYS A 55 13.10 2.13 -1.26
CA LYS A 55 14.15 1.09 -1.15
C LYS A 55 15.11 1.07 -2.35
N LEU A 56 14.63 1.37 -3.55
CA LEU A 56 15.40 1.24 -4.79
C LEU A 56 16.08 2.53 -5.24
N GLN A 57 15.59 3.69 -4.79
CA GLN A 57 15.95 4.99 -5.36
C GLN A 57 16.43 5.99 -4.30
N ALA A 58 16.08 5.83 -3.02
CA ALA A 58 16.48 6.80 -2.02
C ALA A 58 17.97 6.68 -1.67
N GLY A 59 18.68 7.81 -1.74
CA GLY A 59 20.04 7.99 -1.26
C GLY A 59 21.10 8.03 -2.36
N ASP A 60 22.23 8.68 -2.06
CA ASP A 60 23.26 9.10 -3.04
C ASP A 60 23.92 7.98 -3.86
N GLN A 61 23.73 6.72 -3.46
CA GLN A 61 24.29 5.55 -4.15
C GLN A 61 23.25 4.79 -4.98
N LEU A 62 21.98 5.20 -4.92
CA LEU A 62 20.87 4.55 -5.61
C LEU A 62 20.17 5.54 -6.57
N PRO A 63 19.57 5.02 -7.64
CA PRO A 63 19.89 3.74 -8.27
C PRO A 63 21.30 3.79 -8.90
N ALA A 64 22.00 2.64 -8.94
CA ALA A 64 23.41 2.57 -9.33
C ALA A 64 23.76 3.23 -10.69
N LYS A 65 22.84 3.19 -11.66
CA LYS A 65 23.03 3.76 -13.00
C LYS A 65 22.57 5.22 -13.12
N HIS A 66 21.49 5.58 -12.43
CA HIS A 66 20.82 6.87 -12.57
C HIS A 66 20.66 7.52 -11.21
N LYS A 67 21.77 7.83 -10.54
CA LYS A 67 21.84 8.39 -9.17
C LYS A 67 21.12 9.74 -8.96
N TRP A 68 20.55 10.31 -10.02
CA TRP A 68 19.74 11.52 -9.99
C TRP A 68 18.23 11.22 -9.87
N VAL A 69 17.85 9.94 -9.86
CA VAL A 69 16.46 9.49 -9.74
C VAL A 69 16.11 9.29 -8.27
N ASP A 70 15.18 10.10 -7.78
CA ASP A 70 14.60 10.00 -6.45
C ASP A 70 13.15 9.45 -6.49
N PRO A 71 12.67 8.84 -5.40
CA PRO A 71 11.27 8.47 -5.27
C PRO A 71 10.37 9.71 -5.28
N THR A 72 9.27 9.64 -6.01
CA THR A 72 8.29 10.72 -6.12
C THR A 72 7.07 10.48 -5.24
N LEU A 73 6.46 11.56 -4.76
CA LEU A 73 5.18 11.47 -4.03
C LEU A 73 4.08 10.93 -4.94
N THR A 74 3.24 10.08 -4.35
CA THR A 74 2.08 9.45 -4.96
C THR A 74 0.87 9.55 -4.02
N ASP A 75 -0.30 9.81 -4.59
CA ASP A 75 -1.58 9.90 -3.90
C ASP A 75 -2.32 8.55 -3.82
N HIS A 76 -1.81 7.50 -4.45
CA HIS A 76 -2.48 6.20 -4.53
C HIS A 76 -1.91 5.17 -3.54
N LEU A 77 -1.55 5.66 -2.34
CA LEU A 77 -1.20 4.84 -1.19
C LEU A 77 -2.34 4.79 -0.18
N PHE A 78 -2.62 3.58 0.30
CA PHE A 78 -3.73 3.29 1.20
C PHE A 78 -3.21 2.57 2.44
N PHE A 79 -3.57 3.09 3.60
CA PHE A 79 -3.03 2.64 4.89
C PHE A 79 -4.13 2.03 5.76
N ALA A 80 -3.76 1.01 6.52
CA ALA A 80 -4.60 0.43 7.57
C ALA A 80 -3.73 0.06 8.76
N THR A 81 -4.30 0.15 9.96
CA THR A 81 -3.65 -0.23 11.22
C THR A 81 -4.24 -1.56 11.71
N PRO A 82 -3.59 -2.71 11.46
CA PRO A 82 -4.05 -3.98 11.99
C PRO A 82 -4.01 -4.02 13.52
N SER A 83 -4.90 -4.77 14.13
CA SER A 83 -4.80 -5.05 15.57
C SER A 83 -3.52 -5.84 15.90
N ALA A 84 -3.14 -5.85 17.17
CA ALA A 84 -2.01 -6.63 17.65
C ALA A 84 -2.20 -8.16 17.50
N ASN A 85 -3.44 -8.62 17.32
CA ASN A 85 -3.80 -10.03 17.17
C ASN A 85 -4.14 -10.39 15.71
N ALA A 86 -3.91 -9.48 14.76
CA ALA A 86 -4.06 -9.77 13.34
C ALA A 86 -3.10 -10.90 12.95
N LYS A 87 -3.61 -11.90 12.23
CA LYS A 87 -2.82 -13.00 11.65
C LYS A 87 -2.86 -12.97 10.14
N GLU A 88 -3.96 -12.48 9.59
CA GLU A 88 -4.18 -12.36 8.17
C GLU A 88 -4.82 -11.01 7.88
N ILE A 89 -4.22 -10.26 6.96
CA ILE A 89 -4.86 -9.09 6.35
C ILE A 89 -5.11 -9.36 4.88
N ARG A 90 -6.36 -9.16 4.47
CA ARG A 90 -6.77 -9.22 3.08
C ARG A 90 -7.22 -7.85 2.61
N ILE A 91 -6.73 -7.42 1.47
CA ILE A 91 -7.10 -6.15 0.84
C ILE A 91 -7.93 -6.46 -0.39
N GLU A 92 -9.01 -5.71 -0.57
CA GLU A 92 -9.85 -5.72 -1.77
C GLU A 92 -9.87 -4.33 -2.39
N VAL A 93 -9.42 -4.23 -3.63
CA VAL A 93 -9.55 -3.03 -4.47
C VAL A 93 -10.68 -3.28 -5.44
N THR A 94 -11.74 -2.46 -5.38
CA THR A 94 -12.84 -2.48 -6.33
C THR A 94 -12.74 -1.29 -7.26
N ASP A 95 -12.69 -1.54 -8.57
CA ASP A 95 -12.67 -0.47 -9.57
C ASP A 95 -14.05 0.16 -9.81
N ARG A 96 -14.10 1.21 -10.62
CA ARG A 96 -15.35 1.93 -10.96
C ARG A 96 -16.39 1.08 -11.70
N PHE A 97 -15.99 -0.07 -12.24
CA PHE A 97 -16.85 -1.01 -12.97
C PHE A 97 -17.29 -2.19 -12.10
N GLY A 98 -16.82 -2.26 -10.85
CA GLY A 98 -17.14 -3.34 -9.90
C GLY A 98 -16.18 -4.53 -9.98
N GLN A 99 -15.10 -4.47 -10.76
CA GLN A 99 -14.08 -5.51 -10.75
C GLN A 99 -13.31 -5.46 -9.44
N VAL A 100 -13.21 -6.61 -8.77
CA VAL A 100 -12.48 -6.76 -7.51
C VAL A 100 -11.12 -7.39 -7.78
N TYR A 101 -10.09 -6.80 -7.19
CA TYR A 101 -8.73 -7.33 -7.11
C TYR A 101 -8.40 -7.55 -5.64
N SER A 102 -7.82 -8.69 -5.30
CA SER A 102 -7.51 -9.03 -3.92
C SER A 102 -6.08 -9.53 -3.74
N ASP A 103 -5.56 -9.30 -2.55
CA ASP A 103 -4.25 -9.77 -2.10
C ASP A 103 -4.33 -10.02 -0.60
N THR A 104 -3.65 -11.06 -0.13
CA THR A 104 -3.68 -11.49 1.27
C THR A 104 -2.26 -11.63 1.76
N VAL A 105 -1.99 -11.04 2.93
CA VAL A 105 -0.71 -11.14 3.62
C VAL A 105 -0.92 -11.71 5.02
N THR A 106 -0.06 -12.65 5.41
CA THR A 106 0.06 -13.10 6.79
C THR A 106 0.89 -12.07 7.56
N VAL A 107 0.42 -11.67 8.74
CA VAL A 107 1.02 -10.66 9.61
C VAL A 107 1.37 -11.22 10.99
#